data_AF-A0A974GYA6-F1
#
_entry.id   AF-A0A974GYA6-F1
#
_cell.length_a   1.000
_cell.length_b   1.000
_cell.length_c   1.000
_cell.angle_alpha   90.00
_cell.angle_beta   90.00
_cell.angle_gamma   90.00
#
_symmetry.space_group_name_H-M   'P 1'
#
loop_
_entity.id
_entity.type
_entity.pdbx_description
1 polymer ?
#
loop_
_entity_poly.entity_id
_entity_poly.type
_entity_poly.pdbx_seq_one_letter_code
_entity_poly.pdbx_strand_id
1 'polypeptide(L)'
;MLVHSDIRKSNWIKGRYFCYSTYPIYVIKCPCGLAYVGQTKRTVHERMREHKLAIKTGKKEQAVAGHFLGHAHNVNQLKYQIIETIETKQRGGNKQKELLYREAYWIRKLETLEPYGLTL
;
A
#
# COMPACT_ATOMS: atom_id res chain seq x y z
N MET A 1 -15.79 -16.40 -15.34
CA MET A 1 -15.96 -16.20 -13.89
C MET A 1 -14.73 -16.79 -13.22
N LEU A 2 -13.64 -16.03 -13.11
CA LEU A 2 -12.37 -16.51 -12.56
C LEU A 2 -12.05 -15.75 -11.27
N VAL A 3 -12.45 -16.38 -10.16
CA VAL A 3 -11.75 -16.49 -8.89
C VAL A 3 -11.13 -15.20 -8.29
N HIS A 4 -11.97 -14.34 -7.70
CA HIS A 4 -11.56 -13.31 -6.71
C HIS A 4 -11.26 -13.91 -5.31
N SER A 5 -10.60 -15.08 -5.20
CA SER A 5 -10.48 -15.77 -3.90
C SER A 5 -9.10 -15.90 -3.27
N ASP A 6 -7.99 -15.52 -3.93
CA ASP A 6 -6.65 -15.84 -3.38
C ASP A 6 -5.99 -14.78 -2.50
N ILE A 7 -6.59 -13.59 -2.35
CA ILE A 7 -6.08 -12.60 -1.37
C ILE A 7 -6.51 -12.96 0.07
N ARG A 8 -7.46 -13.89 0.26
CA ARG A 8 -7.97 -14.27 1.59
C ARG A 8 -7.13 -15.34 2.32
N LYS A 9 -6.14 -15.98 1.68
CA LYS A 9 -5.35 -17.09 2.29
C LYS A 9 -3.84 -16.98 2.12
N SER A 10 -3.29 -15.77 2.15
CA SER A 10 -1.86 -15.60 1.93
C SER A 10 -1.15 -15.25 3.26
N ASN A 11 -0.47 -16.25 3.83
CA ASN A 11 0.35 -16.22 5.06
C ASN A 11 1.66 -15.42 4.87
N TRP A 12 1.60 -14.19 4.35
CA TRP A 12 2.80 -13.35 4.11
C TRP A 12 3.13 -12.40 5.27
N ILE A 13 2.45 -12.51 6.41
CA ILE A 13 2.77 -11.69 7.58
C ILE A 13 4.00 -12.28 8.29
N LYS A 14 5.21 -11.95 7.81
CA LYS A 14 6.45 -12.25 8.52
C LYS A 14 6.80 -11.09 9.45
N GLY A 15 6.19 -11.06 10.64
CA GLY A 15 6.60 -10.17 11.73
C GLY A 15 5.49 -9.36 12.37
N ARG A 16 5.79 -8.80 13.56
CA ARG A 16 4.90 -7.90 14.30
C ARG A 16 5.08 -6.49 13.74
N TYR A 17 4.26 -6.13 12.75
CA TYR A 17 4.34 -4.80 12.15
C TYR A 17 3.59 -3.78 13.01
N PHE A 18 4.33 -2.83 13.59
CA PHE A 18 3.77 -1.77 14.41
C PHE A 18 3.36 -0.58 13.53
N CYS A 19 2.33 0.15 13.92
CA CYS A 19 1.92 1.38 13.24
C CYS A 19 3.04 2.45 13.21
N TYR A 20 4.04 2.32 14.09
CA TYR A 20 5.20 3.19 14.19
C TYR A 20 6.43 2.69 13.40
N SER A 21 6.35 1.55 12.71
CA SER A 21 7.44 1.05 11.87
C SER A 21 7.73 2.01 10.71
N THR A 22 9.01 2.27 10.45
CA THR A 22 9.51 3.06 9.31
C THR A 22 10.05 2.14 8.22
N TYR A 23 10.18 2.66 6.99
CA TYR A 23 10.55 1.87 5.81
C TYR A 23 9.63 0.65 5.51
N PRO A 24 8.30 0.72 5.71
CA PRO A 24 7.39 -0.33 5.26
C PRO A 24 7.07 -0.23 3.77
N ILE A 25 6.77 -1.38 3.18
CA ILE A 25 5.94 -1.51 1.99
C ILE A 25 4.56 -1.96 2.47
N TYR A 26 3.51 -1.31 1.98
CA TYR A 26 2.13 -1.57 2.36
C TYR A 26 1.22 -1.70 1.14
N VAL A 27 0.07 -2.31 1.37
CA VAL A 27 -1.03 -2.40 0.42
C VAL A 27 -2.24 -1.69 1.00
N ILE A 28 -2.90 -0.86 0.20
CA ILE A 28 -4.25 -0.34 0.46
C ILE A 28 -5.23 -1.12 -0.40
N LYS A 29 -6.28 -1.67 0.21
CA LYS A 29 -7.35 -2.42 -0.47
C LYS A 29 -8.59 -1.54 -0.59
N CYS A 30 -9.08 -1.40 -1.82
CA CYS A 30 -10.35 -0.77 -2.15
C CYS A 30 -11.52 -1.74 -1.83
N PRO A 31 -12.70 -1.24 -1.41
CA PRO A 31 -13.91 -2.06 -1.35
C PRO A 31 -14.32 -2.66 -2.71
N CYS A 32 -13.91 -2.04 -3.81
CA CYS A 32 -14.12 -2.49 -5.19
C CYS A 32 -13.23 -3.68 -5.63
N GLY A 33 -12.32 -4.15 -4.76
CA GLY A 33 -11.43 -5.27 -5.07
C GLY A 33 -10.05 -4.87 -5.59
N LEU A 34 -9.88 -3.63 -6.07
CA LEU A 34 -8.59 -3.12 -6.50
C LEU A 34 -7.65 -2.84 -5.31
N ALA A 35 -6.34 -2.87 -5.58
CA ALA A 35 -5.32 -2.61 -4.58
C ALA A 35 -4.28 -1.60 -5.07
N TYR A 36 -3.70 -0.88 -4.11
CA TYR A 36 -2.57 0.04 -4.29
C TYR A 36 -1.39 -0.47 -3.47
N VAL A 37 -0.21 -0.61 -4.08
CA VAL A 37 1.05 -0.85 -3.36
C VAL A 37 1.77 0.48 -3.22
N GLY A 38 2.27 0.76 -2.02
CA GLY A 38 3.09 1.94 -1.75
C GLY A 38 4.17 1.68 -0.72
N GLN A 39 5.21 2.51 -0.74
CA GLN A 39 6.22 2.59 0.31
C GLN A 39 6.16 3.90 1.11
N THR A 40 6.83 3.93 2.25
CA THR A 40 7.12 5.18 2.97
C THR A 40 8.43 5.08 3.76
N LYS A 41 9.17 6.18 3.85
CA LYS A 41 10.30 6.32 4.80
C LYS A 41 9.82 6.65 6.23
N ARG A 42 8.63 7.24 6.34
CA ARG A 42 7.99 7.64 7.60
C ARG A 42 7.25 6.48 8.23
N THR A 43 6.62 6.71 9.38
CA THR A 43 5.81 5.68 10.03
C THR A 43 4.60 5.32 9.17
N VAL A 44 4.13 4.08 9.33
CA VAL A 44 2.88 3.62 8.70
C VAL A 44 1.72 4.54 9.11
N HIS A 45 1.64 4.87 10.41
CA HIS A 45 0.59 5.71 10.96
C HIS A 45 0.49 7.07 10.26
N GLU A 46 1.62 7.78 10.11
CA GLU A 46 1.66 9.06 9.41
C GLU A 46 1.22 8.90 7.96
N ARG A 47 1.73 7.90 7.24
CA ARG A 47 1.39 7.69 5.83
C ARG A 47 -0.09 7.36 5.63
N MET A 48 -0.68 6.55 6.50
CA MET A 48 -2.11 6.23 6.44
C MET A 48 -2.97 7.44 6.78
N ARG A 49 -2.55 8.28 7.74
CA ARG A 49 -3.23 9.54 8.04
C ARG A 49 -3.26 10.48 6.83
N GLU A 50 -2.17 10.55 6.07
CA GLU A 50 -2.12 11.36 4.85
C GLU A 50 -3.05 10.87 3.76
N HIS A 51 -3.06 9.57 3.46
CA HIS A 51 -3.99 9.02 2.47
C HIS A 51 -5.44 9.33 2.86
N LYS A 52 -5.78 9.15 4.15
CA LYS A 52 -7.11 9.50 4.67
C LYS A 52 -7.40 10.98 4.55
N LEU A 53 -6.43 11.84 4.84
CA LEU A 53 -6.59 13.29 4.71
C LEU A 53 -6.77 13.69 3.25
N ALA A 54 -5.98 13.14 2.33
CA ALA A 54 -6.07 13.38 0.89
C ALA A 54 -7.44 13.04 0.32
N ILE A 55 -8.04 11.91 0.75
CA ILE A 55 -9.43 11.57 0.41
C ILE A 55 -10.39 12.65 0.96
N LYS A 56 -10.27 12.99 2.24
CA LYS A 56 -11.16 13.97 2.89
C LYS A 56 -11.06 15.38 2.29
N THR A 57 -9.87 15.78 1.82
CA THR A 57 -9.62 17.12 1.27
C THR A 57 -9.69 17.17 -0.26
N GLY A 58 -10.08 16.09 -0.93
CA GLY A 58 -10.36 16.13 -2.36
C GLY A 58 -9.13 16.09 -3.26
N LYS A 59 -7.99 15.56 -2.81
CA LYS A 59 -6.72 15.52 -3.56
C LYS A 59 -6.71 14.48 -4.68
N LYS A 60 -7.44 14.75 -5.76
CA LYS A 60 -7.66 13.81 -6.88
C LYS A 60 -6.39 13.42 -7.62
N GLU A 61 -5.32 14.20 -7.51
CA GLU A 61 -4.02 13.93 -8.12
C GLU A 61 -3.29 12.73 -7.49
N GLN A 62 -3.66 12.33 -6.27
CA GLN A 62 -3.09 11.15 -5.63
C GLN A 62 -3.88 9.91 -6.01
N ALA A 63 -3.23 8.87 -6.54
CA ALA A 63 -3.90 7.66 -7.05
C ALA A 63 -5.00 7.10 -6.12
N VAL A 64 -4.68 6.91 -4.83
CA VAL A 64 -5.65 6.40 -3.84
C VAL A 64 -6.82 7.37 -3.63
N ALA A 65 -6.54 8.67 -3.47
CA ALA A 65 -7.59 9.65 -3.22
C ALA A 65 -8.45 9.90 -4.46
N GLY A 66 -7.84 10.06 -5.63
CA GLY A 66 -8.52 10.16 -6.92
C GLY A 66 -9.43 8.97 -7.18
N HIS A 67 -8.95 7.75 -6.93
CA HIS A 67 -9.76 6.55 -7.07
C HIS A 67 -10.97 6.55 -6.12
N PHE A 68 -10.76 6.77 -4.82
CA PHE A 68 -11.84 6.76 -3.83
C PHE A 68 -12.90 7.83 -4.13
N LEU A 69 -12.47 9.02 -4.51
CA LEU A 69 -13.37 10.12 -4.87
C LEU A 69 -14.13 9.83 -6.18
N GLY A 70 -13.45 9.28 -7.19
CA GLY A 70 -14.05 8.94 -8.48
C GLY A 70 -15.08 7.81 -8.40
N HIS A 71 -14.94 6.90 -7.44
CA HIS A 71 -15.82 5.74 -7.26
C HIS A 71 -16.79 5.87 -6.08
N ALA A 72 -16.94 7.09 -5.53
CA ALA A 72 -17.78 7.38 -4.36
C ALA A 72 -17.50 6.46 -3.14
N HIS A 73 -16.24 6.06 -2.96
CA HIS A 73 -15.81 5.28 -1.80
C HIS A 73 -15.48 6.20 -0.62
N ASN A 74 -15.83 5.74 0.57
CA ASN A 74 -15.61 6.48 1.81
C ASN A 74 -14.24 6.16 2.41
N VAL A 75 -13.61 7.14 3.04
CA VAL A 75 -12.35 6.99 3.78
C VAL A 75 -12.39 5.88 4.85
N ASN A 76 -13.56 5.60 5.43
CA ASN A 76 -13.76 4.53 6.41
C ASN A 76 -13.69 3.12 5.79
N GLN A 77 -13.83 3.01 4.46
CA GLN A 77 -13.68 1.76 3.72
C GLN A 77 -12.22 1.47 3.34
N LEU A 78 -11.30 2.42 3.58
CA LEU A 78 -9.88 2.22 3.34
C LEU A 78 -9.32 1.19 4.32
N LYS A 79 -8.95 0.02 3.78
CA LYS A 79 -8.23 -1.02 4.50
C LYS A 79 -6.79 -1.04 4.05
N TYR A 80 -5.86 -1.31 4.97
CA TYR A 80 -4.44 -1.41 4.62
C TYR A 80 -3.77 -2.54 5.38
N GLN A 81 -2.64 -3.00 4.84
CA GLN A 81 -1.82 -4.05 5.44
C GLN A 81 -0.36 -3.82 5.09
N ILE A 82 0.55 -4.05 6.04
CA ILE A 82 1.99 -3.98 5.82
C ILE A 82 2.44 -5.33 5.26
N ILE A 83 3.06 -5.34 4.09
CA ILE A 83 3.53 -6.55 3.39
C ILE A 83 4.99 -6.87 3.68
N GLU A 84 5.80 -5.84 3.95
CA GLU A 84 7.23 -5.99 4.23
C GLU A 84 7.77 -4.74 4.92
N THR A 85 8.83 -4.89 5.71
CA THR A 85 9.60 -3.77 6.29
C THR A 85 11.07 -3.95 5.96
N ILE A 86 11.72 -2.89 5.48
CA ILE A 86 13.16 -2.94 5.20
C ILE A 86 13.95 -2.75 6.49
N GLU A 87 14.55 -3.85 6.96
CA GLU A 87 15.38 -3.84 8.16
C GLU A 87 16.68 -3.06 7.97
N THR A 88 17.16 -2.46 9.06
CA THR A 88 18.53 -1.92 9.13
C THR A 88 19.54 -3.06 9.09
N LYS A 89 20.23 -3.23 7.96
CA LYS A 89 21.42 -4.11 7.91
C LYS A 89 22.54 -3.47 8.74
N GLN A 90 23.23 -4.27 9.55
CA GLN A 90 24.31 -3.78 10.44
C GLN A 90 25.49 -3.14 9.68
N ARG A 91 25.71 -3.48 8.41
CA ARG A 91 26.84 -2.98 7.60
C ARG A 91 26.51 -1.82 6.66
N GLY A 92 25.37 -1.14 6.87
CA GLY A 92 24.93 -0.06 5.99
C GLY A 92 24.43 -0.54 4.62
N GLY A 93 23.62 0.30 3.98
CA GLY A 93 23.01 0.03 2.68
C GLY A 93 21.99 1.11 2.33
N ASN A 94 21.77 1.36 1.03
CA ASN A 94 20.81 2.37 0.60
C ASN A 94 19.38 1.84 0.71
N LYS A 95 18.75 2.05 1.87
CA LYS A 95 17.36 1.65 2.14
C LYS A 95 16.35 2.24 1.14
N GLN A 96 16.63 3.41 0.59
CA GLN A 96 15.73 4.01 -0.41
C GLN A 96 15.75 3.20 -1.71
N LYS A 97 16.94 2.79 -2.16
CA LYS A 97 17.06 1.91 -3.33
C LYS A 97 16.35 0.57 -3.08
N GLU A 98 16.51 0.01 -1.89
CA GLU A 98 15.82 -1.23 -1.50
C GLU A 98 14.30 -1.05 -1.50
N LEU A 99 13.78 0.04 -0.91
CA LEU A 99 12.35 0.33 -0.91
C LEU A 99 11.77 0.40 -2.32
N LEU A 100 12.43 1.12 -3.23
CA LEU A 100 11.99 1.23 -4.63
C LEU A 100 11.96 -0.13 -5.33
N TYR A 101 13.01 -0.94 -5.12
CA TYR A 101 13.09 -2.27 -5.69
C TYR A 101 11.99 -3.21 -5.15
N ARG A 102 11.78 -3.19 -3.83
CA ARG A 102 10.77 -4.03 -3.18
C ARG A 102 9.34 -3.58 -3.51
N GLU A 103 9.09 -2.28 -3.61
CA GLU A 103 7.82 -1.72 -4.09
C GLU A 103 7.51 -2.22 -5.51
N ALA A 104 8.46 -2.10 -6.46
CA ALA A 104 8.30 -2.61 -7.82
C ALA A 104 8.05 -4.12 -7.86
N TYR A 105 8.77 -4.89 -7.04
CA TYR A 105 8.53 -6.33 -6.89
C TYR A 105 7.10 -6.63 -6.46
N TRP A 106 6.57 -5.92 -5.47
CA TRP A 106 5.23 -6.17 -4.95
C TRP A 106 4.12 -5.67 -5.87
N ILE A 107 4.31 -4.54 -6.56
CA ILE A 107 3.40 -4.08 -7.62
C ILE A 107 3.22 -5.18 -8.67
N ARG A 108 4.34 -5.75 -9.15
CA ARG A 108 4.32 -6.85 -10.12
C ARG A 108 3.70 -8.12 -9.55
N LYS A 109 4.05 -8.49 -8.31
CA LYS A 109 3.60 -9.73 -7.68
C LYS A 109 2.11 -9.72 -7.31
N LEU A 110 1.56 -8.56 -6.97
CA LEU A 110 0.16 -8.39 -6.59
C LEU A 110 -0.71 -7.83 -7.72
N GLU A 111 -0.12 -7.65 -8.91
CA GLU A 111 -0.81 -7.20 -10.13
C GLU A 111 -1.59 -5.90 -9.92
N THR A 112 -0.98 -4.93 -9.21
CA THR A 112 -1.67 -3.67 -8.84
C THR A 112 -1.55 -2.55 -9.86
N LEU A 113 -1.05 -2.81 -11.06
CA LEU A 113 -0.95 -1.82 -12.14
C LEU A 113 -2.33 -1.57 -12.76
N GLU A 114 -2.61 -0.34 -13.18
CA GLU A 114 -3.77 -0.05 -14.01
C GLU A 114 -3.77 -0.91 -15.30
N PRO A 115 -4.93 -1.39 -15.79
CA PRO A 115 -6.30 -1.11 -15.32
C PRO A 115 -6.79 -2.04 -14.19
N TYR A 116 -5.99 -3.00 -13.73
CA TYR A 116 -6.40 -4.03 -12.77
C TYR A 116 -6.02 -3.71 -11.31
N GLY A 117 -5.37 -2.57 -11.08
CA GLY A 117 -5.09 -2.01 -9.76
C GLY A 117 -5.05 -0.49 -9.76
N LEU A 118 -4.48 0.09 -8.70
CA LEU A 118 -4.49 1.53 -8.44
C LEU A 118 -3.12 2.19 -8.62
N THR A 119 -2.10 1.43 -8.99
CA THR A 119 -0.76 1.93 -9.25
C THR A 119 -0.67 2.33 -10.73
N LEU A 120 -0.36 3.61 -10.98
CA LEU A 120 -0.05 4.14 -12.31
C LEU A 120 1.27 3.58 -12.85
#